data_AF-A0A6L6PP62-F1
#
_entry.id   AF-A0A6L6PP62-F1
#
_cell.length_a   1.000
_cell.length_b   1.000
_cell.length_c   1.000
_cell.angle_alpha   90.00
_cell.angle_beta   90.00
_cell.angle_gamma   90.00
#
_symmetry.space_group_name_H-M   'P 1'
#
loop_
_entity.id
_entity.type
_entity.pdbx_description
1 polymer ?
#
loop_
_entity_poly.entity_id
_entity_poly.type
_entity_poly.pdbx_seq_one_letter_code
_entity_poly.pdbx_strand_id
1 'polypeptide(L)'
;MTIKLGNSAKDSKYLKRIKDAIEGDKSHPRNNGVKMQAHHAISAEGMKRSGLGKEIEKFGYDINLLPNLVFIPCTLQGACYLGVQPHRGNHTAVISQDDYDDDLEPMSYHDLIGMRIRRLHLPLTKACQGADDSRVHEIRQELDRLSKDIVSMIQNKPSAAPLTNIAHHFSPRNPIGCGSVDSVSAHHGVEKCAVGRMHAKGSQGVKQKNENITYQSETPYKLKPGN
;
A
#
# COMPACT_ATOMS: atom_id res chain seq x y z
N MET A 1 7.92 -11.00 31.60
CA MET A 1 6.95 -11.86 30.87
C MET A 1 7.51 -12.24 29.50
N THR A 2 7.20 -13.42 28.95
CA THR A 2 7.69 -13.86 27.63
C THR A 2 7.09 -13.01 26.52
N ILE A 3 7.93 -12.41 25.68
CA ILE A 3 7.46 -11.66 24.51
C ILE A 3 6.94 -12.63 23.44
N LYS A 4 5.77 -12.32 22.86
CA LYS A 4 5.30 -13.02 21.66
C LYS A 4 6.20 -12.62 20.49
N LEU A 5 6.80 -13.61 19.82
CA LEU A 5 7.56 -13.38 18.60
C LEU A 5 6.67 -12.72 17.53
N GLY A 6 7.30 -11.83 16.78
CA GLY A 6 6.72 -11.16 15.64
C GLY A 6 6.66 -12.06 14.41
N ASN A 7 6.32 -11.46 13.27
CA ASN A 7 6.26 -12.15 11.99
C ASN A 7 6.67 -11.21 10.85
N SER A 8 7.73 -11.56 10.14
CA SER A 8 8.19 -10.82 8.96
C SER A 8 7.70 -11.42 7.63
N ALA A 9 6.95 -12.51 7.69
CA ALA A 9 6.28 -13.12 6.54
C ALA A 9 4.79 -12.76 6.54
N LYS A 10 4.20 -12.75 5.35
CA LYS A 10 2.77 -12.55 5.15
C LYS A 10 1.98 -13.71 5.78
N ASP A 11 0.96 -13.38 6.57
CA ASP A 11 0.00 -14.37 7.07
C ASP A 11 -1.25 -14.43 6.18
N SER A 12 -2.17 -15.35 6.46
CA SER A 12 -3.45 -15.44 5.75
C SER A 12 -4.56 -14.55 6.36
N LYS A 13 -4.27 -13.83 7.45
CA LYS A 13 -5.26 -13.09 8.24
C LYS A 13 -5.22 -11.58 8.02
N TYR A 14 -4.14 -11.05 7.44
CA TYR A 14 -3.94 -9.62 7.21
C TYR A 14 -5.11 -8.99 6.44
N LEU A 15 -5.61 -9.65 5.38
CA LEU A 15 -6.71 -9.15 4.57
C LEU A 15 -8.00 -9.03 5.40
N LYS A 16 -8.32 -10.06 6.18
CA LYS A 16 -9.47 -10.00 7.10
C LYS A 16 -9.28 -8.87 8.10
N ARG A 17 -8.09 -8.74 8.69
CA ARG A 17 -7.79 -7.72 9.71
C ARG A 17 -8.02 -6.31 9.19
N ILE A 18 -7.54 -5.98 8.01
CA ILE A 18 -7.75 -4.64 7.43
C ILE A 18 -9.20 -4.45 6.92
N LYS A 19 -9.86 -5.49 6.40
CA LYS A 19 -11.30 -5.43 6.07
C LYS A 19 -12.14 -5.11 7.32
N ASP A 20 -11.90 -5.81 8.42
CA ASP A 20 -12.60 -5.58 9.70
C ASP A 20 -12.38 -4.15 10.22
N ALA A 21 -11.18 -3.58 10.03
CA ALA A 21 -10.87 -2.23 10.49
C ALA A 21 -11.69 -1.13 9.79
N ILE A 22 -12.17 -1.39 8.56
CA ILE A 22 -12.94 -0.41 7.76
C ILE A 22 -14.42 -0.77 7.61
N GLU A 23 -14.87 -1.89 8.16
CA GLU A 23 -16.23 -2.39 7.96
C GLU A 23 -17.29 -1.36 8.37
N GLY A 24 -17.06 -0.66 9.48
CA GLY A 24 -17.93 0.41 9.97
C GLY A 24 -17.71 1.78 9.33
N ASP A 25 -16.62 1.98 8.58
CA ASP A 25 -16.31 3.28 7.97
C ASP A 25 -17.03 3.45 6.63
N LYS A 26 -18.25 3.97 6.70
CA LYS A 26 -19.06 4.30 5.53
C LYS A 26 -18.41 5.33 4.60
N SER A 27 -17.40 6.07 5.06
CA SER A 27 -16.68 7.05 4.25
C SER A 27 -15.45 6.45 3.54
N HIS A 28 -15.03 5.23 3.89
CA HIS A 28 -13.85 4.64 3.28
C HIS A 28 -14.04 4.44 1.75
N PRO A 29 -13.07 4.78 0.87
CA PRO A 29 -13.26 4.69 -0.58
C PRO A 29 -13.63 3.29 -1.06
N ARG A 30 -13.09 2.24 -0.43
CA ARG A 30 -13.44 0.84 -0.71
C ARG A 30 -14.94 0.58 -0.55
N ASN A 31 -15.56 1.18 0.46
CA ASN A 31 -16.99 1.02 0.75
C ASN A 31 -17.87 1.89 -0.18
N ASN A 32 -17.25 2.67 -1.07
CA ASN A 32 -17.89 3.62 -1.97
C ASN A 32 -17.44 3.44 -3.42
N GLY A 33 -17.31 2.18 -3.85
CA GLY A 33 -17.10 1.80 -5.25
C GLY A 33 -15.65 1.92 -5.76
N VAL A 34 -14.70 2.41 -4.96
CA VAL A 34 -13.28 2.35 -5.36
C VAL A 34 -12.74 0.95 -5.12
N LYS A 35 -12.29 0.27 -6.18
CA LYS A 35 -11.66 -1.04 -6.05
C LYS A 35 -10.26 -0.87 -5.48
N MET A 36 -10.01 -1.49 -4.32
CA MET A 36 -8.75 -1.41 -3.59
C MET A 36 -8.22 -2.80 -3.25
N GLN A 37 -6.93 -2.91 -2.97
CA GLN A 37 -6.27 -4.13 -2.49
C GLN A 37 -5.49 -3.81 -1.22
N ALA A 38 -5.46 -4.77 -0.29
CA ALA A 38 -4.61 -4.67 0.89
C ALA A 38 -3.14 -4.78 0.45
N HIS A 39 -2.28 -4.02 1.10
CA HIS A 39 -0.86 -3.96 0.79
C HIS A 39 -0.07 -3.77 2.10
N HIS A 40 1.08 -4.42 2.21
CA HIS A 40 2.00 -4.24 3.32
C HIS A 40 3.01 -3.13 2.99
N ALA A 41 2.95 -2.02 3.72
CA ALA A 41 3.89 -0.91 3.52
C ALA A 41 5.35 -1.36 3.71
N ILE A 42 5.63 -2.03 4.82
CA ILE A 42 6.82 -2.86 4.99
C ILE A 42 6.49 -4.27 4.50
N SER A 43 6.89 -4.57 3.26
CA SER A 43 6.66 -5.86 2.62
C SER A 43 7.52 -6.99 3.20
N ALA A 44 7.04 -8.23 3.11
CA ALA A 44 7.79 -9.42 3.52
C ALA A 44 9.12 -9.55 2.75
N GLU A 45 9.10 -9.31 1.43
CA GLU A 45 10.30 -9.32 0.61
C GLU A 45 11.24 -8.16 0.98
N GLY A 46 10.71 -6.99 1.38
CA GLY A 46 11.51 -5.90 1.95
C GLY A 46 12.20 -6.28 3.26
N MET A 47 11.49 -6.97 4.16
CA MET A 47 12.06 -7.52 5.40
C MET A 47 13.17 -8.53 5.10
N LYS A 48 12.96 -9.43 4.14
CA LYS A 48 13.98 -10.40 3.70
C LYS A 48 15.20 -9.69 3.12
N ARG A 49 15.02 -8.74 2.21
CA ARG A 49 16.09 -7.94 1.59
C ARG A 49 16.85 -7.08 2.58
N SER A 50 16.22 -6.68 3.68
CA SER A 50 16.90 -5.94 4.75
C SER A 50 18.00 -6.78 5.42
N GLY A 51 17.82 -8.10 5.49
CA GLY A 51 18.65 -9.02 6.28
C GLY A 51 18.39 -8.96 7.78
N LEU A 52 17.39 -8.20 8.24
CA LEU A 52 17.09 -7.94 9.66
C LEU A 52 15.74 -8.51 10.11
N GLY A 53 15.00 -9.17 9.22
CA GLY A 53 13.63 -9.62 9.50
C GLY A 53 13.52 -10.53 10.73
N LYS A 54 14.44 -11.50 10.87
CA LYS A 54 14.43 -12.45 12.00
C LYS A 54 14.83 -11.82 13.32
N GLU A 55 15.69 -10.82 13.28
CA GLU A 55 16.10 -10.03 14.43
C GLU A 55 14.93 -9.16 14.89
N ILE A 56 14.25 -8.49 13.97
CA ILE A 56 13.07 -7.67 14.24
C ILE A 56 11.91 -8.51 14.80
N GLU A 57 11.69 -9.73 14.29
CA GLU A 57 10.70 -10.69 14.83
C GLU A 57 10.95 -10.98 16.33
N LYS A 58 12.20 -11.06 16.78
CA LYS A 58 12.52 -11.31 18.21
C LYS A 58 12.06 -10.18 19.13
N PHE A 59 11.93 -8.96 18.61
CA PHE A 59 11.36 -7.81 19.31
C PHE A 59 9.84 -7.71 19.13
N GLY A 60 9.21 -8.75 18.58
CA GLY A 60 7.75 -8.86 18.54
C GLY A 60 7.07 -8.01 17.47
N TYR A 61 7.79 -7.50 16.47
CA TYR A 61 7.18 -6.75 15.37
C TYR A 61 6.57 -7.69 14.32
N ASP A 62 5.33 -7.43 13.92
CA ASP A 62 4.56 -8.26 13.00
C ASP A 62 4.01 -7.40 11.86
N ILE A 63 4.47 -7.68 10.64
CA ILE A 63 4.09 -6.92 9.43
C ILE A 63 2.60 -7.07 9.10
N ASN A 64 1.91 -8.06 9.66
CA ASN A 64 0.50 -8.36 9.38
C ASN A 64 -0.48 -7.59 10.26
N LEU A 65 0.02 -6.64 11.07
CA LEU A 65 -0.80 -5.80 11.94
C LEU A 65 -1.17 -4.49 11.26
N LEU A 66 -2.31 -3.92 11.68
CA LEU A 66 -2.91 -2.72 11.09
C LEU A 66 -1.93 -1.55 10.86
N PRO A 67 -0.97 -1.23 11.76
CA PRO A 67 -0.02 -0.16 11.52
C PRO A 67 0.86 -0.32 10.26
N ASN A 68 0.91 -1.50 9.67
CA ASN A 68 1.65 -1.80 8.45
C ASN A 68 0.77 -2.16 7.23
N LEU A 69 -0.54 -2.31 7.42
CA LEU A 69 -1.47 -2.66 6.35
C LEU A 69 -2.15 -1.42 5.80
N VAL A 70 -2.34 -1.34 4.49
CA VAL A 70 -3.02 -0.23 3.84
C VAL A 70 -3.85 -0.71 2.66
N PHE A 71 -5.04 -0.14 2.44
CA PHE A 71 -5.77 -0.33 1.19
C PHE A 71 -5.29 0.65 0.13
N ILE A 72 -4.84 0.13 -1.03
CA ILE A 72 -4.38 0.93 -2.18
C ILE A 72 -5.32 0.66 -3.37
N PRO A 73 -5.74 1.68 -4.15
CA PRO A 73 -6.58 1.46 -5.31
C PRO A 73 -5.91 0.54 -6.34
N CYS A 74 -6.65 -0.44 -6.85
CA CYS A 74 -6.15 -1.44 -7.79
C CYS A 74 -6.71 -1.28 -9.21
N THR A 75 -7.53 -0.26 -9.47
CA THR A 75 -7.90 0.14 -10.84
C THR A 75 -7.25 1.45 -11.21
N LEU A 76 -7.03 1.69 -12.51
CA LEU A 76 -6.45 2.96 -12.95
C LEU A 76 -7.39 4.13 -12.66
N GLN A 77 -8.70 3.94 -12.78
CA GLN A 77 -9.69 4.99 -12.52
C GLN A 77 -9.76 5.34 -11.03
N GLY A 78 -9.85 4.34 -10.15
CA GLY A 78 -9.80 4.53 -8.71
C GLY A 78 -8.49 5.19 -8.25
N ALA A 79 -7.35 4.73 -8.76
CA ALA A 79 -6.04 5.32 -8.50
C ALA A 79 -5.96 6.79 -8.96
N CYS A 80 -6.47 7.05 -10.16
CA CYS A 80 -6.46 8.37 -10.76
C CYS A 80 -7.28 9.35 -9.92
N TYR A 81 -8.47 8.93 -9.50
CA TYR A 81 -9.39 9.70 -8.68
C TYR A 81 -8.89 9.96 -7.26
N LEU A 82 -8.32 8.96 -6.60
CA LEU A 82 -7.79 9.12 -5.25
C LEU A 82 -6.44 9.86 -5.21
N GLY A 83 -5.81 10.11 -6.36
CA GLY A 83 -4.50 10.74 -6.39
C GLY A 83 -3.38 9.81 -5.88
N VAL A 84 -3.54 8.50 -6.04
CA VAL A 84 -2.61 7.47 -5.56
C VAL A 84 -2.21 6.60 -6.76
N GLN A 85 -0.97 6.12 -6.82
CA GLN A 85 -0.60 5.15 -7.86
C GLN A 85 -1.36 3.83 -7.69
N PRO A 86 -1.66 3.11 -8.78
CA PRO A 86 -2.37 1.84 -8.69
C PRO A 86 -1.49 0.78 -8.03
N HIS A 87 -2.10 -0.04 -7.18
CA HIS A 87 -1.55 -1.34 -6.81
C HIS A 87 -1.64 -2.31 -8.00
N ARG A 88 -0.63 -3.16 -8.19
CA ARG A 88 -0.63 -4.25 -9.17
C ARG A 88 0.04 -5.48 -8.57
N GLY A 89 -0.77 -6.49 -8.27
CA GLY A 89 -0.36 -7.90 -8.34
C GLY A 89 -0.73 -8.44 -9.73
N ASN A 90 0.02 -9.38 -10.29
CA ASN A 90 -0.31 -9.98 -11.58
C ASN A 90 -1.40 -11.04 -11.37
N HIS A 91 -2.64 -10.74 -11.78
CA HIS A 91 -3.77 -11.68 -11.72
C HIS A 91 -4.46 -11.71 -13.08
N THR A 92 -4.10 -12.70 -13.90
CA THR A 92 -4.75 -12.97 -15.19
C THR A 92 -6.08 -13.72 -15.06
N ALA A 93 -6.80 -13.62 -13.93
CA ALA A 93 -8.06 -14.35 -13.74
C ALA A 93 -9.18 -13.52 -13.09
N VAL A 94 -10.38 -13.72 -13.64
CA VAL A 94 -11.67 -13.05 -13.47
C VAL A 94 -12.00 -12.63 -12.03
N ILE A 95 -12.43 -11.37 -11.91
CA ILE A 95 -12.72 -10.59 -10.69
C ILE A 95 -13.88 -11.20 -9.89
N SER A 96 -13.58 -11.92 -8.80
CA SER A 96 -14.46 -12.00 -7.63
C SER A 96 -13.83 -11.13 -6.52
N GLN A 97 -14.65 -10.40 -5.76
CA GLN A 97 -14.19 -9.24 -4.96
C GLN A 97 -13.27 -9.56 -3.76
N ASP A 98 -12.97 -10.83 -3.48
CA ASP A 98 -12.51 -11.20 -2.14
C ASP A 98 -11.16 -11.90 -1.99
N ASP A 99 -10.52 -12.42 -3.04
CA ASP A 99 -9.28 -13.21 -2.86
C ASP A 99 -8.24 -12.91 -3.94
N TYR A 100 -7.20 -12.13 -3.61
CA TYR A 100 -6.01 -12.00 -4.47
C TYR A 100 -4.73 -11.82 -3.66
N ASP A 101 -3.78 -12.71 -3.91
CA ASP A 101 -2.45 -12.84 -3.28
C ASP A 101 -1.40 -11.88 -3.90
N ASP A 102 -0.45 -11.39 -3.10
CA ASP A 102 0.45 -10.28 -3.44
C ASP A 102 1.78 -10.78 -3.98
N ASP A 103 2.09 -10.60 -5.27
CA ASP A 103 3.41 -11.06 -5.75
C ASP A 103 4.12 -10.28 -6.87
N LEU A 104 3.63 -9.13 -7.38
CA LEU A 104 4.40 -8.40 -8.42
C LEU A 104 4.46 -6.88 -8.27
N GLU A 105 5.05 -6.44 -7.17
CA GLU A 105 5.63 -5.10 -7.05
C GLU A 105 7.00 -5.03 -7.75
N PRO A 106 7.44 -3.86 -8.25
CA PRO A 106 8.77 -3.70 -8.80
C PRO A 106 9.85 -4.07 -7.77
N MET A 107 10.90 -4.80 -8.20
CA MET A 107 12.03 -5.14 -7.34
C MET A 107 12.62 -3.92 -6.60
N SER A 108 12.63 -2.77 -7.27
CA SER A 108 13.07 -1.49 -6.70
C SER A 108 12.29 -1.04 -5.47
N TYR A 109 11.00 -1.41 -5.34
CA TYR A 109 10.21 -1.10 -4.16
C TYR A 109 10.69 -1.93 -2.96
N HIS A 110 10.83 -3.25 -3.13
CA HIS A 110 11.34 -4.11 -2.06
C HIS A 110 12.78 -3.76 -1.67
N ASP A 111 13.62 -3.38 -2.64
CA ASP A 111 14.98 -2.87 -2.38
C ASP A 111 14.96 -1.57 -1.58
N LEU A 112 14.06 -0.64 -1.92
CA LEU A 112 13.83 0.58 -1.14
C LEU A 112 13.44 0.25 0.30
N ILE A 113 12.49 -0.67 0.51
CA ILE A 113 12.03 -1.05 1.85
C ILE A 113 13.20 -1.65 2.64
N GLY A 114 13.92 -2.62 2.06
CA GLY A 114 15.07 -3.24 2.71
C GLY A 114 16.18 -2.24 3.07
N MET A 115 16.47 -1.30 2.16
CA MET A 115 17.42 -0.21 2.41
C MET A 115 16.94 0.72 3.54
N ARG A 116 15.65 1.09 3.56
CA ARG A 116 15.07 1.97 4.58
C ARG A 116 15.12 1.33 5.96
N ILE A 117 14.78 0.04 6.07
CA ILE A 117 14.89 -0.72 7.34
C ILE A 117 16.34 -0.70 7.84
N ARG A 118 17.33 -0.97 6.97
CA ARG A 118 18.75 -0.91 7.36
C ARG A 118 19.16 0.47 7.87
N ARG A 119 18.64 1.53 7.25
CA ARG A 119 18.95 2.92 7.62
C ARG A 119 18.34 3.38 8.95
N LEU A 120 17.41 2.61 9.52
CA LEU A 120 16.89 2.90 10.86
C LEU A 120 17.94 2.64 11.96
N HIS A 121 19.00 1.86 11.68
CA HIS A 121 20.04 1.50 12.66
C HIS A 121 19.45 0.97 13.99
N LEU A 122 18.43 0.12 13.89
CA LEU A 122 17.70 -0.42 15.04
C LEU A 122 18.65 -1.14 16.02
N PRO A 123 18.43 -1.02 17.35
CA PRO A 123 19.31 -1.58 18.39
C PRO A 123 19.15 -3.11 18.58
N LEU A 124 19.39 -3.87 17.51
CA LEU A 124 19.16 -5.32 17.41
C LEU A 124 20.33 -6.18 17.92
N THR A 125 21.46 -5.58 18.32
CA THR A 125 22.75 -6.26 18.58
C THR A 125 22.77 -7.16 19.82
N LYS A 126 21.85 -6.96 20.76
CA LYS A 126 21.71 -7.79 21.97
C LYS A 126 20.40 -8.53 21.94
N ALA A 127 20.40 -9.76 22.46
CA ALA A 127 19.19 -10.57 22.64
C ALA A 127 18.08 -9.76 23.33
N CYS A 128 16.84 -9.95 22.89
CA CYS A 128 15.67 -9.34 23.51
C CYS A 128 15.50 -9.92 24.92
N GLN A 129 15.35 -9.06 25.92
CA GLN A 129 15.20 -9.45 27.33
C GLN A 129 13.75 -9.79 27.71
N GLY A 130 12.85 -9.86 26.74
CA GLY A 130 11.42 -10.11 26.94
C GLY A 130 10.57 -8.84 26.83
N ALA A 131 9.33 -8.89 27.30
CA ALA A 131 8.35 -7.82 27.10
C ALA A 131 8.74 -6.49 27.77
N ASP A 132 9.54 -6.53 28.83
CA ASP A 132 9.96 -5.35 29.61
C ASP A 132 11.21 -4.67 29.02
N ASP A 133 11.75 -5.20 27.92
CA ASP A 133 12.87 -4.61 27.18
C ASP A 133 12.41 -3.32 26.50
N SER A 134 12.95 -2.18 26.92
CA SER A 134 12.57 -0.85 26.42
C SER A 134 12.67 -0.72 24.89
N ARG A 135 13.58 -1.49 24.26
CA ARG A 135 13.80 -1.50 22.82
C ARG A 135 12.61 -2.08 22.04
N VAL A 136 11.79 -2.94 22.66
CA VAL A 136 10.62 -3.53 22.00
C VAL A 136 9.66 -2.44 21.54
N HIS A 137 9.42 -1.45 22.40
CA HIS A 137 8.54 -0.34 22.07
C HIS A 137 9.17 0.58 21.02
N GLU A 138 10.45 0.93 21.20
CA GLU A 138 11.22 1.77 20.27
C GLU A 138 11.24 1.20 18.86
N ILE A 139 11.62 -0.09 18.71
CA ILE A 139 11.71 -0.76 17.41
C ILE A 139 10.33 -0.79 16.72
N ARG A 140 9.26 -1.11 17.46
CA ARG A 140 7.91 -1.09 16.91
C ARG A 140 7.49 0.30 16.45
N GLN A 141 7.76 1.33 17.27
CA GLN A 141 7.44 2.71 16.90
C GLN A 141 8.19 3.17 15.65
N GLU A 142 9.48 2.85 15.54
CA GLU A 142 10.29 3.20 14.36
C GLU A 142 9.81 2.51 13.09
N LEU A 143 9.39 1.24 13.19
CA LEU A 143 8.85 0.50 12.05
C LEU A 143 7.43 0.97 11.67
N ASP A 144 6.57 1.29 12.64
CA ASP A 144 5.27 1.89 12.39
C ASP A 144 5.39 3.29 11.76
N ARG A 145 6.40 4.06 12.19
CA ARG A 145 6.75 5.33 11.55
C ARG A 145 7.23 5.12 10.12
N LEU A 146 8.12 4.15 9.89
CA LEU A 146 8.59 3.81 8.56
C LEU A 146 7.43 3.39 7.64
N SER A 147 6.48 2.59 8.13
CA SER A 147 5.26 2.25 7.39
C SER A 147 4.49 3.50 6.94
N LYS A 148 4.25 4.46 7.85
CA LYS A 148 3.59 5.73 7.53
C LYS A 148 4.37 6.54 6.48
N ASP A 149 5.70 6.56 6.58
CA ASP A 149 6.56 7.27 5.64
C ASP A 149 6.52 6.62 4.25
N ILE A 150 6.53 5.27 4.17
CA ILE A 150 6.40 4.52 2.91
C ILE A 150 5.05 4.80 2.26
N VAL A 151 3.95 4.70 3.03
CA VAL A 151 2.60 5.01 2.53
C VAL A 151 2.50 6.45 2.01
N SER A 152 3.12 7.40 2.72
CA SER A 152 3.22 8.78 2.26
C SER A 152 4.02 8.90 0.96
N MET A 153 5.12 8.14 0.80
CA MET A 153 5.88 8.10 -0.45
C MET A 153 5.08 7.50 -1.60
N ILE A 154 4.34 6.41 -1.37
CA ILE A 154 3.49 5.77 -2.38
C ILE A 154 2.51 6.79 -2.98
N GLN A 155 1.91 7.64 -2.16
CA GLN A 155 0.97 8.66 -2.63
C GLN A 155 1.67 9.92 -3.18
N ASN A 156 2.59 10.51 -2.41
CA ASN A 156 3.09 11.86 -2.67
C ASN A 156 4.35 11.91 -3.52
N LYS A 157 5.11 10.81 -3.56
CA LYS A 157 6.36 10.68 -4.32
C LYS A 157 6.39 9.31 -5.03
N PRO A 158 5.39 9.01 -5.89
CA PRO A 158 5.20 7.65 -6.39
C PRO A 158 6.41 7.13 -7.18
N SER A 159 7.18 7.99 -7.85
CA SER A 159 8.45 7.59 -8.51
C SER A 159 9.52 7.10 -7.53
N ALA A 160 9.46 7.54 -6.26
CA ALA A 160 10.42 7.16 -5.22
C ALA A 160 9.99 5.88 -4.47
N ALA A 161 8.73 5.46 -4.58
CA ALA A 161 8.21 4.19 -4.08
C ALA A 161 7.23 3.58 -5.11
N PRO A 162 7.73 3.16 -6.28
CA PRO A 162 6.87 2.77 -7.40
C PRO A 162 6.28 1.37 -7.19
N LEU A 163 4.97 1.26 -7.31
CA LEU A 163 4.22 0.00 -7.37
C LEU A 163 3.94 -0.44 -8.81
N THR A 164 4.14 0.46 -9.79
CA THR A 164 4.02 0.18 -11.23
C THR A 164 5.03 1.02 -12.02
N ASN A 165 5.27 0.66 -13.28
CA ASN A 165 6.09 1.47 -14.21
C ASN A 165 5.45 2.84 -14.54
N ILE A 166 4.14 2.99 -14.36
CA ILE A 166 3.41 4.26 -14.59
C ILE A 166 3.24 5.11 -13.32
N ALA A 167 3.82 4.71 -12.20
CA ALA A 167 3.69 5.37 -10.89
C ALA A 167 3.85 6.89 -10.97
N HIS A 168 4.84 7.38 -11.71
CA HIS A 168 5.16 8.80 -11.84
C HIS A 168 4.01 9.65 -12.43
N HIS A 169 3.13 9.06 -13.25
CA HIS A 169 1.96 9.72 -13.81
C HIS A 169 0.87 10.01 -12.77
N PHE A 170 0.93 9.37 -11.61
CA PHE A 170 -0.01 9.58 -10.50
C PHE A 170 0.48 10.62 -9.50
N SER A 171 1.70 11.16 -9.68
CA SER A 171 2.25 12.23 -8.84
C SER A 171 1.27 13.38 -8.64
N PRO A 172 1.30 14.07 -7.48
CA PRO A 172 0.48 15.25 -7.25
C PRO A 172 0.63 16.25 -8.41
N ARG A 173 -0.50 16.78 -8.89
CA ARG A 173 -0.58 17.75 -10.00
C ARG A 173 -0.19 17.22 -11.39
N ASN A 174 0.23 15.97 -11.54
CA ASN A 174 0.44 15.39 -12.87
C ASN A 174 -0.94 15.17 -13.56
N PRO A 175 -1.19 15.79 -14.73
CA PRO A 175 -2.48 15.69 -15.41
C PRO A 175 -2.69 14.35 -16.15
N ILE A 176 -1.64 13.52 -16.28
CA ILE A 176 -1.70 12.26 -17.04
C ILE A 176 -2.57 11.24 -16.31
N GLY A 177 -2.24 10.90 -15.05
CA GLY A 177 -3.01 9.95 -14.26
C GLY A 177 -3.20 8.61 -15.00
N CYS A 178 -4.45 8.18 -15.18
CA CYS A 178 -4.78 6.95 -15.90
C CYS A 178 -4.64 7.03 -17.42
N GLY A 179 -4.43 8.20 -18.03
CA GLY A 179 -4.33 8.35 -19.48
C GLY A 179 -5.55 7.84 -20.25
N SER A 180 -6.73 7.82 -19.63
CA SER A 180 -7.98 7.31 -20.23
C SER A 180 -7.97 5.83 -20.63
N VAL A 181 -7.16 5.01 -19.96
CA VAL A 181 -7.10 3.55 -20.15
C VAL A 181 -7.36 2.79 -18.85
N ASP A 182 -7.70 1.51 -18.96
CA ASP A 182 -8.02 0.64 -17.82
C ASP A 182 -6.87 -0.25 -17.36
N SER A 183 -5.84 -0.45 -18.19
CA SER A 183 -4.69 -1.29 -17.88
C SER A 183 -3.38 -0.53 -17.94
N VAL A 184 -2.42 -0.96 -17.11
CA VAL A 184 -1.05 -0.41 -17.10
C VAL A 184 -0.37 -0.67 -18.45
N SER A 185 -0.62 -1.83 -19.07
CA SER A 185 -0.04 -2.19 -20.37
C SER A 185 -0.51 -1.30 -21.52
N ALA A 186 -1.72 -0.74 -21.44
CA ALA A 186 -2.26 0.19 -22.43
C ALA A 186 -1.87 1.65 -22.16
N HIS A 187 -1.15 1.91 -21.06
CA HIS A 187 -0.80 3.27 -20.66
C HIS A 187 0.54 3.65 -21.29
N HIS A 188 0.49 4.57 -22.26
CA HIS A 188 1.66 5.01 -23.03
C HIS A 188 2.28 6.31 -22.51
N GLY A 189 1.75 6.90 -21.43
CA GLY A 189 2.35 8.08 -20.79
C GLY A 189 2.23 9.40 -21.53
N VAL A 190 1.47 9.46 -22.63
CA VAL A 190 1.35 10.68 -23.46
C VAL A 190 0.04 11.42 -23.22
N GLU A 191 -1.08 10.69 -23.10
CA GLU A 191 -2.40 11.29 -23.03
C GLU A 191 -2.81 11.67 -21.60
N LYS A 192 -3.50 12.80 -21.45
CA LYS A 192 -4.13 13.19 -20.19
C LYS A 192 -5.39 12.37 -19.95
N CYS A 193 -5.76 12.18 -18.69
CA CYS A 193 -7.07 11.64 -18.34
C CYS A 193 -8.18 12.56 -18.89
N ALA A 194 -9.06 12.02 -19.73
CA ALA A 194 -10.11 12.77 -20.43
C ALA A 194 -11.13 13.41 -19.47
N VAL A 195 -11.28 12.85 -18.27
CA VAL A 195 -12.15 13.38 -17.20
C VAL A 195 -11.36 14.13 -16.13
N GLY A 196 -10.13 14.55 -16.41
CA GLY A 196 -9.34 15.38 -15.49
C GLY A 196 -9.05 14.71 -14.14
N ARG A 197 -8.90 13.38 -14.13
CA ARG A 197 -8.77 12.52 -12.94
C ARG A 197 -10.04 12.40 -12.08
N MET A 198 -11.17 12.96 -12.50
CA MET A 198 -12.43 12.90 -11.75
C MET A 198 -13.29 11.72 -12.22
N HIS A 199 -13.08 10.53 -11.65
CA HIS A 199 -13.81 9.30 -12.05
C HIS A 199 -15.09 9.01 -11.25
N ALA A 200 -15.59 9.96 -10.46
CA ALA A 200 -16.81 9.78 -9.69
C ALA A 200 -18.07 9.82 -10.56
N LYS A 201 -19.15 9.18 -10.08
CA LYS A 201 -20.51 9.26 -10.67
C LYS A 201 -20.57 8.85 -12.15
N GLY A 202 -19.81 7.82 -12.55
CA GLY A 202 -19.80 7.31 -13.92
C GLY A 202 -19.03 8.17 -14.91
N SER A 203 -18.16 9.05 -14.42
CA SER A 203 -17.22 9.81 -15.26
C SER A 203 -16.06 8.90 -15.68
N GLN A 204 -15.95 8.62 -16.98
CA GLN A 204 -14.83 7.84 -17.53
C GLN A 204 -14.47 8.28 -18.95
N GLY A 205 -13.26 7.93 -19.40
CA GLY A 205 -12.87 8.09 -20.79
C GLY A 205 -13.65 7.12 -21.71
N VAL A 206 -13.74 7.46 -23.00
CA VAL A 206 -14.53 6.71 -24.00
C VAL A 206 -14.17 5.22 -24.07
N LYS A 207 -12.90 4.88 -23.82
CA LYS A 207 -12.37 3.51 -23.87
C LYS A 207 -12.38 2.77 -22.52
N GLN A 208 -12.84 3.43 -21.46
CA GLN A 208 -12.80 2.90 -20.11
C GLN A 208 -14.14 2.28 -19.71
N LYS A 209 -14.09 1.20 -18.94
CA LYS A 209 -15.29 0.59 -18.35
C LYS A 209 -15.82 1.46 -17.21
N ASN A 210 -17.13 1.54 -17.04
CA ASN A 210 -17.69 2.23 -15.88
C ASN A 210 -17.46 1.42 -14.59
N GLU A 211 -16.78 2.02 -13.60
CA GLU A 211 -16.53 1.42 -12.29
C GLU A 211 -17.58 1.77 -11.22
N ASN A 212 -18.52 2.68 -11.52
CA ASN A 212 -19.55 3.18 -10.61
C ASN A 212 -18.98 3.70 -9.28
N ILE A 213 -17.87 4.44 -9.32
CA ILE A 213 -17.27 5.06 -8.13
C ILE A 213 -18.24 6.10 -7.56
N THR A 214 -18.71 5.86 -6.33
CA THR A 214 -19.61 6.77 -5.60
C THR A 214 -18.89 7.60 -4.54
N TYR A 215 -17.63 7.25 -4.23
CA TYR A 215 -16.81 7.96 -3.25
C TYR A 215 -16.75 9.45 -3.54
N GLN A 216 -17.03 10.25 -2.52
CA GLN A 216 -16.92 11.70 -2.54
C GLN A 216 -16.13 12.12 -1.31
N SER A 217 -15.22 13.07 -1.51
CA SER A 217 -14.45 13.65 -0.42
C SER A 217 -14.35 15.15 -0.62
N GLU A 218 -14.62 15.89 0.45
CA GLU A 218 -14.44 17.34 0.48
C GLU A 218 -12.97 17.75 0.48
N THR A 219 -12.09 16.82 0.85
CA THR A 219 -10.63 17.02 0.90
C THR A 219 -9.91 15.96 0.07
N PRO A 220 -8.68 16.24 -0.41
CA PRO A 220 -7.88 15.22 -1.06
C PRO A 220 -7.72 13.98 -0.17
N TYR A 221 -8.02 12.80 -0.72
CA TYR A 221 -7.86 11.54 -0.01
C TYR A 221 -6.42 11.40 0.49
N LYS A 222 -6.25 10.84 1.69
CA LYS A 222 -4.93 10.59 2.30
C LYS A 222 -4.80 9.11 2.61
N LEU A 223 -3.87 8.47 1.94
CA LEU A 223 -3.47 7.10 2.21
C LEU A 223 -2.81 7.03 3.60
N LYS A 224 -3.21 6.07 4.43
CA LYS A 224 -2.68 5.86 5.79
C LYS A 224 -2.57 4.36 6.04
N PRO A 225 -1.73 3.89 6.98
CA PRO A 225 -1.85 2.52 7.47
C PRO A 225 -3.03 2.35 8.45
N GLY A 226 -3.58 1.14 8.53
CA GLY A 226 -4.58 0.70 9.50
C GLY A 226 -5.96 1.33 9.34
N ASN A 227 -6.17 1.96 8.20
CA ASN A 227 -7.26 2.86 7.88
C ASN A 227 -8.36 2.20 7.07
#